data_AF-A0A2V8MK64-F1
#
_entry.id   AF-A0A2V8MK64-F1
#
_cell.length_a   1.000
_cell.length_b   1.000
_cell.length_c   1.000
_cell.angle_alpha   90.00
_cell.angle_beta   90.00
_cell.angle_gamma   90.00
#
_symmetry.space_group_name_H-M   'P 1'
#
loop_
_entity.id
_entity.type
_entity.pdbx_description
1 polymer ?
#
loop_
_entity_poly.entity_id
_entity_poly.type
_entity_poly.pdbx_seq_one_letter_code
_entity_poly.pdbx_strand_id
1 'polypeptide(L)'
;AATQRTVLNEYCVTCHNQSLKSGGLAFDNADLAHIDQNAELWEKVVRKLRAGLMPPPGRPRPDPARYDALTVWLENELDHNAAARLNPGATGIHRLNRTEYTRA
;
A
#
# COMPACT_ATOMS: atom_id res chain seq x y z
N ALA A 1 -3.60 6.51 8.96
CA ALA A 1 -4.76 6.66 8.06
C ALA A 1 -5.24 8.12 7.89
N ALA A 2 -5.52 8.88 8.96
CA ALA A 2 -6.09 10.24 8.84
C ALA A 2 -5.23 11.20 7.99
N THR A 3 -3.92 11.21 8.21
CA THR A 3 -2.98 12.04 7.41
C THR A 3 -2.91 11.59 5.95
N GLN A 4 -2.91 10.28 5.69
CA GLN A 4 -2.86 9.73 4.33
C GLN A 4 -4.14 10.03 3.54
N ARG A 5 -5.31 9.93 4.20
CA ARG A 5 -6.59 10.35 3.62
C ARG A 5 -6.55 11.80 3.18
N THR A 6 -6.03 12.71 4.00
CA THR A 6 -5.92 14.12 3.64
C THR A 6 -5.09 14.33 2.38
N VAL A 7 -3.93 13.67 2.27
CA VAL A 7 -3.07 13.75 1.07
C VAL A 7 -3.78 13.19 -0.16
N LEU A 8 -4.45 12.04 -0.05
CA LEU A 8 -5.25 11.50 -1.15
C LEU A 8 -6.35 12.46 -1.60
N ASN A 9 -7.06 13.07 -0.65
CA ASN A 9 -8.15 13.98 -0.98
C ASN A 9 -7.65 15.24 -1.71
N GLU A 10 -6.52 15.79 -1.29
CA GLU A 10 -5.95 17.01 -1.86
C GLU A 10 -5.33 16.76 -3.25
N TYR A 11 -4.60 15.65 -3.43
CA TYR A 11 -3.76 15.45 -4.62
C TYR A 11 -4.24 14.35 -5.58
N CYS A 12 -5.05 13.40 -5.12
CA CYS A 12 -5.50 12.27 -5.93
C CYS A 12 -6.97 12.38 -6.32
N VAL A 13 -7.84 12.67 -5.34
CA VAL A 13 -9.30 12.71 -5.51
C VAL A 13 -9.76 13.81 -6.45
N THR A 14 -8.97 14.86 -6.67
CA THR A 14 -9.29 15.91 -7.64
C THR A 14 -9.45 15.39 -9.08
N CYS A 15 -8.77 14.28 -9.43
CA CYS A 15 -8.85 13.63 -10.75
C CYS A 15 -9.42 12.21 -10.70
N HIS A 16 -9.13 11.47 -9.62
CA HIS A 16 -9.54 10.08 -9.42
C HIS A 16 -10.70 10.02 -8.43
N ASN A 17 -11.88 10.43 -8.89
CA ASN A 17 -13.14 10.42 -8.12
C ASN A 17 -14.27 9.83 -8.97
N GLN A 18 -15.45 9.64 -8.38
CA GLN A 18 -16.59 9.05 -9.09
C GLN A 18 -17.11 9.88 -10.26
N SER A 19 -16.82 11.18 -10.32
CA SER A 19 -17.24 12.06 -11.42
C SER A 19 -16.30 11.99 -12.62
N LEU A 20 -14.99 12.20 -12.39
CA LEU A 20 -13.97 12.25 -13.45
C LEU A 20 -13.44 10.87 -13.84
N LYS A 21 -13.32 9.96 -12.86
CA LYS A 21 -12.80 8.60 -13.03
C LYS A 21 -11.54 8.53 -13.91
N SER A 22 -10.60 9.44 -13.71
CA SER A 22 -9.38 9.47 -14.51
C SER A 22 -8.65 8.12 -14.40
N GLY A 23 -8.31 7.52 -15.54
CA GLY A 23 -7.72 6.18 -15.57
C GLY A 23 -8.61 5.06 -15.03
N GLY A 24 -9.93 5.28 -14.95
CA GLY A 24 -10.90 4.33 -14.40
C GLY A 24 -10.91 4.21 -12.88
N LEU A 25 -10.26 5.14 -12.16
CA LEU A 25 -10.06 5.06 -10.71
C LEU A 25 -10.88 6.11 -9.95
N ALA A 26 -11.37 5.74 -8.77
CA ALA A 26 -12.06 6.61 -7.84
C ALA A 26 -11.56 6.34 -6.41
N PHE A 27 -11.02 7.37 -5.74
CA PHE A 27 -10.44 7.28 -4.40
C PHE A 27 -11.22 8.04 -3.33
N ASP A 28 -12.25 8.80 -3.74
CA ASP A 28 -13.16 9.54 -2.87
C ASP A 28 -13.88 8.63 -1.87
N ASN A 29 -14.20 7.40 -2.29
CA ASN A 29 -14.83 6.38 -1.44
C ASN A 29 -13.92 5.18 -1.14
N ALA A 30 -12.63 5.26 -1.46
CA ALA A 30 -11.72 4.15 -1.21
C ALA A 30 -11.65 3.83 0.30
N ASP A 31 -11.55 2.57 0.68
CA ASP A 31 -11.26 2.21 2.06
C ASP A 31 -9.75 2.06 2.26
N LEU A 32 -9.15 2.93 3.06
CA LEU A 32 -7.71 2.91 3.35
C LEU A 32 -7.35 1.97 4.50
N ALA A 33 -8.34 1.46 5.25
CA ALA A 33 -8.12 0.44 6.28
C ALA A 33 -8.04 -0.97 5.67
N HIS A 34 -8.59 -1.16 4.47
CA HIS A 34 -8.69 -2.44 3.78
C HIS A 34 -8.19 -2.35 2.34
N ILE A 35 -7.02 -1.75 2.15
CA ILE A 35 -6.41 -1.63 0.80
C ILE A 35 -6.05 -3.00 0.20
N ASP A 36 -5.89 -4.01 1.04
CA ASP A 36 -5.61 -5.39 0.64
C ASP A 36 -6.72 -6.02 -0.20
N GLN A 37 -7.97 -5.56 -0.04
CA GLN A 37 -9.10 -6.01 -0.85
C GLN A 37 -8.90 -5.69 -2.34
N ASN A 38 -8.10 -4.66 -2.65
CA ASN A 38 -7.77 -4.24 -4.01
C ASN A 38 -6.24 -4.11 -4.19
N ALA A 39 -5.46 -5.04 -3.64
CA ALA A 39 -3.99 -4.95 -3.60
C ALA A 39 -3.36 -4.65 -4.97
N GLU A 40 -3.79 -5.32 -6.05
CA GLU A 40 -3.24 -5.11 -7.40
C GLU A 40 -3.41 -3.65 -7.88
N LEU A 41 -4.53 -3.01 -7.54
CA LEU A 41 -4.79 -1.61 -7.85
C LEU A 41 -3.82 -0.71 -7.08
N TRP A 42 -3.67 -0.94 -5.78
CA TRP A 42 -2.81 -0.13 -4.93
C TRP A 42 -1.33 -0.31 -5.25
N GLU A 43 -0.90 -1.50 -5.66
CA GLU A 43 0.45 -1.70 -6.19
C GLU A 43 0.68 -0.87 -7.48
N LYS A 44 -0.31 -0.78 -8.37
CA LYS A 44 -0.22 0.11 -9.55
C LYS A 44 -0.06 1.56 -9.12
N VAL A 45 -0.79 2.00 -8.09
CA VAL A 45 -0.66 3.35 -7.52
C VAL A 45 0.76 3.57 -6.98
N VAL A 46 1.27 2.65 -6.15
CA VAL A 46 2.65 2.70 -5.63
C VAL A 46 3.67 2.81 -6.75
N ARG A 47 3.56 1.97 -7.80
CA ARG A 47 4.48 2.04 -8.96
C ARG A 47 4.44 3.40 -9.65
N LYS A 48 3.26 4.00 -9.80
CA LYS A 48 3.12 5.36 -10.37
C LYS A 48 3.73 6.43 -9.47
N LEU A 49 3.60 6.28 -8.13
CA LEU A 49 4.19 7.20 -7.18
C LEU A 49 5.73 7.10 -7.18
N ARG A 50 6.28 5.87 -7.11
CA ARG A 50 7.73 5.64 -7.19
C ARG A 50 8.33 6.13 -8.51
N ALA A 51 7.61 6.00 -9.62
CA ALA A 51 8.02 6.55 -10.91
C ALA A 51 7.84 8.07 -11.04
N GLY A 52 7.29 8.74 -10.02
CA GLY A 52 7.04 10.18 -10.02
C GLY A 52 5.94 10.64 -10.99
N LEU A 53 5.18 9.71 -11.57
CA LEU A 53 4.21 9.98 -12.64
C LEU A 53 2.88 10.58 -12.13
N MET A 54 2.65 10.54 -10.82
CA MET A 54 1.46 11.09 -10.18
C MET A 54 1.85 12.01 -9.01
N PRO A 55 1.22 13.18 -8.85
CA PRO A 55 0.31 13.85 -9.81
C PRO A 55 1.04 14.19 -11.13
N PRO A 56 0.31 14.31 -12.26
CA PRO A 56 0.91 14.60 -13.55
C PRO A 56 1.54 16.01 -13.59
N PRO A 57 2.48 16.29 -14.52
CA PRO A 57 3.09 17.60 -14.65
C PRO A 57 2.06 18.73 -14.74
N GLY A 58 2.33 19.84 -14.04
CA GLY A 58 1.42 20.98 -13.97
C GLY A 58 0.33 20.88 -12.90
N ARG A 59 0.24 19.77 -12.16
CA ARG A 59 -0.61 19.67 -10.97
C ARG A 59 0.19 19.94 -9.68
N PRO A 60 -0.45 20.49 -8.64
CA PRO A 60 0.14 20.58 -7.31
C PRO A 60 0.60 19.19 -6.85
N ARG A 61 1.75 19.14 -6.19
CA ARG A 61 2.33 17.92 -5.67
C ARG A 61 2.60 18.11 -4.17
N PRO A 62 2.42 17.06 -3.34
CA PRO A 62 2.85 17.11 -1.96
C PRO A 62 4.34 17.47 -1.87
N ASP A 63 4.76 18.05 -0.75
CA ASP A 63 6.18 18.17 -0.47
C ASP A 63 6.86 16.78 -0.50
N PRO A 64 8.18 16.72 -0.79
CA PRO A 64 8.87 15.44 -0.96
C PRO A 64 8.73 14.47 0.21
N ALA A 65 8.68 14.99 1.45
CA ALA A 65 8.57 14.15 2.64
C ALA A 65 7.18 13.53 2.76
N ARG A 66 6.11 14.31 2.52
CA ARG A 66 4.74 13.77 2.48
C ARG A 66 4.53 12.80 1.32
N TYR A 67 5.16 13.08 0.18
CA TYR A 67 5.10 12.22 -0.99
C TYR A 67 5.70 10.83 -0.72
N ASP A 68 6.91 10.82 -0.16
CA ASP A 68 7.60 9.58 0.18
C ASP A 68 6.88 8.85 1.32
N ALA A 69 6.45 9.56 2.37
CA ALA A 69 5.72 8.98 3.48
C ALA A 69 4.41 8.30 3.06
N LEU A 70 3.66 8.89 2.10
CA LEU A 70 2.47 8.25 1.53
C LEU A 70 2.85 6.96 0.79
N THR A 71 3.92 7.01 -0.01
CA THR A 71 4.35 5.87 -0.84
C THR A 71 4.82 4.71 0.03
N VAL A 72 5.67 4.99 1.02
CA VAL A 72 6.15 4.00 2.01
C VAL A 72 4.99 3.43 2.83
N TRP A 73 4.04 4.26 3.24
CA TRP A 73 2.87 3.76 3.97
C TRP A 73 2.05 2.77 3.14
N LEU A 74 1.77 3.07 1.86
CA LEU A 74 1.05 2.15 0.98
C LEU A 74 1.79 0.82 0.80
N GLU A 75 3.11 0.86 0.61
CA GLU A 75 3.94 -0.34 0.52
C GLU A 75 3.85 -1.19 1.78
N ASN A 76 4.05 -0.58 2.96
CA ASN A 76 4.00 -1.28 4.24
C ASN A 76 2.64 -1.93 4.50
N GLU A 77 1.54 -1.25 4.17
CA GLU A 77 0.20 -1.81 4.33
C GLU A 77 -0.03 -3.00 3.39
N LEU A 78 0.43 -2.92 2.14
CA LEU A 78 0.32 -4.03 1.19
C LEU A 78 1.15 -5.24 1.66
N ASP A 79 2.38 -5.00 2.10
CA ASP A 79 3.30 -6.04 2.59
C ASP A 79 2.76 -6.70 3.87
N HIS A 80 2.27 -5.91 4.83
CA HIS A 80 1.69 -6.42 6.07
C HIS A 80 0.49 -7.34 5.78
N ASN A 81 -0.39 -6.93 4.88
CA ASN A 81 -1.55 -7.74 4.50
C ASN A 81 -1.16 -8.98 3.68
N ALA A 82 -0.13 -8.91 2.84
CA ALA A 82 0.41 -10.07 2.16
C ALA A 82 0.99 -11.09 3.17
N ALA A 83 1.75 -10.64 4.16
CA ALA A 83 2.29 -11.49 5.23
C ALA A 83 1.17 -12.14 6.07
N ALA A 84 0.08 -11.43 6.36
CA ALA A 84 -1.06 -11.97 7.07
C ALA A 84 -1.84 -13.03 6.27
N ARG A 85 -1.88 -12.92 4.93
CA ARG A 85 -2.50 -13.92 4.03
C ARG A 85 -1.65 -15.16 3.86
N LEU A 86 -0.33 -15.00 3.92
CA LEU A 86 0.62 -16.10 4.06
C LEU A 86 0.51 -16.67 5.48
N ASN A 87 -0.63 -17.26 5.84
CA ASN A 87 -0.70 -18.19 6.96
C ASN A 87 0.39 -19.24 6.71
N PRO A 88 1.53 -19.23 7.43
CA PRO A 88 2.47 -20.31 7.33
C PRO A 88 1.72 -21.46 7.97
N GLY A 89 1.19 -22.37 7.16
CA GLY A 89 0.46 -23.54 7.66
C GLY A 89 1.24 -24.09 8.85
N ALA A 90 0.53 -24.23 9.99
CA ALA A 90 1.06 -24.54 11.32
C ALA A 90 2.44 -25.16 11.24
N THR A 91 3.48 -24.48 11.77
CA THR A 91 4.87 -24.95 11.84
C THR A 91 4.90 -26.47 11.98
N GLY A 92 5.07 -27.13 10.83
CA GLY A 92 5.14 -28.58 10.78
C GLY A 92 6.36 -28.99 11.57
N ILE A 93 6.18 -29.94 12.49
CA ILE A 93 7.16 -30.49 13.44
C ILE A 93 8.59 -30.25 12.94
N HIS A 94 9.28 -29.29 13.55
CA HIS A 94 10.69 -29.07 13.29
C HIS A 94 11.44 -30.30 13.80
N ARG A 95 11.95 -31.13 12.89
CA ARG A 95 12.83 -32.23 13.26
C ARG A 95 14.16 -31.64 13.69
N LEU A 96 14.33 -31.51 14.99
CA LEU A 96 15.58 -31.11 15.63
C LEU A 96 16.75 -31.93 15.06
N ASN A 97 17.83 -31.25 14.72
CA ASN A 97 19.06 -31.93 14.30
C ASN A 97 19.77 -32.56 15.52
N ARG A 98 20.73 -33.46 15.28
CA ARG A 98 21.41 -34.22 16.35
C ARG A 98 22.11 -33.31 17.39
N THR A 99 22.52 -32.11 16.99
CA THR A 99 23.16 -31.11 17.85
C THR A 99 22.19 -30.38 18.79
N GLU A 100 20.91 -30.33 18.45
CA GLU A 100 19.89 -29.66 19.27
C GLU A 100 19.33 -30.58 20.38
N TYR A 101 19.39 -31.91 20.19
CA TYR A 101 18.97 -32.89 21.20
C TYR A 101 19.89 -32.96 22.43
N THR A 102 21.16 -32.59 22.30
CA THR A 102 22.14 -32.68 23.39
C THR A 102 22.15 -31.47 24.33
N ARG A 103 21.35 -30.43 24.06
CA ARG A 103 21.24 -29.22 24.89
C ARG A 103 19.88 -29.04 25.57
N ALA A 104 18.98 -30.03 25.45
CA ALA A 104 17.67 -30.04 26.12
C ALA A 104 17.70 -30.91 27.39
#